data_AF-A0A832FLA4-F1
#
_entry.id   AF-A0A832FLA4-F1
#
_cell.length_a   1.000
_cell.length_b   1.000
_cell.length_c   1.000
_cell.angle_alpha   90.00
_cell.angle_beta   90.00
_cell.angle_gamma   90.00
#
_symmetry.space_group_name_H-M   'P 1'
#
loop_
_entity.id
_entity.type
_entity.pdbx_description
1 polymer ?
#
loop_
_entity_poly.entity_id
_entity_poly.type
_entity_poly.pdbx_seq_one_letter_code
_entity_poly.pdbx_strand_id
1 'polypeptide(L)' 'MDMNAERLIFGLALLILGIALISISNFPNTSYGALVLIGPFPILVASDYGIAVFLILLAFALLLILQIFRWLR' A
#
# COMPACT_ATOMS: atom_id res chain seq x y z
N MET A 1 -4.05 10.45 23.87
CA MET A 1 -4.39 9.04 23.59
C MET A 1 -3.62 8.21 24.60
N ASP A 2 -4.31 7.37 25.38
CA ASP A 2 -3.65 6.58 26.42
C ASP A 2 -2.69 5.57 25.76
N MET A 3 -1.46 5.49 26.27
CA MET A 3 -0.33 4.72 25.71
C MET A 3 -0.66 3.23 25.45
N ASN A 4 -1.71 2.71 26.10
CA ASN A 4 -2.20 1.35 25.94
C ASN A 4 -2.98 1.15 24.64
N ALA A 5 -3.79 2.13 24.23
CA ALA A 5 -4.59 2.03 23.01
C ALA A 5 -3.72 2.08 21.75
N GLU A 6 -2.71 2.96 21.73
CA GLU A 6 -1.76 3.05 20.61
C GLU A 6 -0.97 1.74 20.42
N ARG A 7 -0.45 1.16 21.51
CA ARG A 7 0.27 -0.13 21.46
C ARG A 7 -0.60 -1.27 20.95
N LEU A 8 -1.88 -1.29 21.33
CA LEU A 8 -2.84 -2.28 20.86
C LEU A 8 -3.11 -2.14 19.36
N ILE A 9 -3.27 -0.91 18.86
CA ILE A 9 -3.47 -0.63 17.43
C ILE A 9 -2.24 -1.03 16.62
N PHE A 10 -1.03 -0.66 17.07
CA PHE A 10 0.21 -1.06 16.39
C PHE A 10 0.40 -2.58 16.40
N GLY A 11 0.13 -3.25 17.53
CA GLY A 11 0.20 -4.71 17.63
C GLY A 11 -0.78 -5.41 16.69
N LEU A 12 -2.02 -4.90 16.60
CA LEU A 12 -3.04 -5.43 15.70
C LEU A 12 -2.67 -5.19 14.22
N ALA A 13 -2.15 -4.01 13.89
CA ALA A 13 -1.69 -3.69 12.54
C ALA A 13 -0.54 -4.61 12.10
N LEU A 14 0.43 -4.87 12.99
CA LEU A 14 1.53 -5.81 12.74
C LEU A 14 1.04 -7.25 12.55
N LEU A 15 0.06 -7.67 13.33
CA LEU A 15 -0.54 -9.01 13.21
C LEU A 15 -1.24 -9.17 11.85
N ILE A 16 -2.05 -8.19 11.45
CA ILE A 16 -2.73 -8.18 10.15
C ILE A 16 -1.71 -8.19 9.00
N LEU A 17 -0.65 -7.38 9.11
CA LEU A 17 0.43 -7.37 8.14
C LEU A 17 1.11 -8.75 8.02
N GLY A 18 1.38 -9.41 9.14
CA GLY A 18 1.96 -10.77 9.16
C GLY A 18 1.06 -11.80 8.47
N ILE A 19 -0.24 -11.79 8.75
CA ILE A 19 -1.21 -12.70 8.09
C ILE A 19 -1.28 -12.41 6.59
N ALA A 20 -1.32 -11.14 6.20
CA ALA A 20 -1.36 -10.75 4.79
C ALA A 20 -0.12 -11.24 4.02
N LEU A 21 1.07 -11.10 4.62
CA LEU A 21 2.32 -11.57 4.02
C LEU A 21 2.35 -13.09 3.88
N ILE A 22 1.92 -13.83 4.90
CA ILE A 22 1.83 -15.30 4.85
C ILE A 22 0.84 -15.75 3.78
N SER A 23 -0.31 -15.07 3.66
CA SER A 23 -1.30 -15.37 2.64
C SER A 23 -0.73 -15.19 1.23
N ILE A 24 0.02 -14.11 0.99
CA ILE A 24 0.70 -13.86 -0.29
C ILE A 24 1.77 -14.91 -0.59
N SER A 25 2.53 -15.35 0.42
CA SER A 25 3.61 -16.34 0.23
C SER A 25 3.14 -17.73 -0.23
N ASN A 26 1.87 -18.05 -0.02
CA ASN A 26 1.30 -19.36 -0.39
C ASN A 26 0.80 -19.43 -1.83
N PHE A 27 0.83 -18.33 -2.59
CA PHE A 27 0.45 -18.35 -4.00
C PHE A 27 1.65 -18.67 -4.90
N PRO A 28 1.66 -19.81 -5.60
CA PRO A 28 2.73 -20.13 -6.55
C PRO A 28 2.69 -19.18 -7.75
N ASN A 29 3.86 -18.67 -8.15
CA ASN A 29 4.05 -17.75 -9.29
C ASN A 29 3.38 -16.37 -9.18
N THR A 30 3.03 -15.91 -7.98
CA THR A 30 2.52 -14.54 -7.83
C THR A 30 3.63 -13.50 -7.92
N SER A 31 3.44 -12.61 -8.87
CA SER A 31 4.12 -11.34 -9.00
C SER A 31 3.63 -10.38 -7.90
N TYR A 32 4.55 -9.74 -7.19
CA TYR A 32 4.27 -8.89 -6.04
C TYR A 32 4.86 -7.49 -6.23
N GLY A 33 4.25 -6.52 -5.56
CA GLY A 33 4.79 -5.17 -5.53
C GLY A 33 4.15 -4.32 -4.44
N ALA A 34 4.81 -3.22 -4.12
CA ALA A 34 4.43 -2.26 -3.11
C ALA A 34 4.39 -0.86 -3.73
N LEU A 35 3.37 -0.09 -3.37
CA LEU A 35 3.25 1.33 -3.68
C LEU A 35 3.13 2.10 -2.38
N VAL A 36 4.05 3.04 -2.15
CA VAL A 36 4.04 3.96 -1.03
C VAL A 36 3.87 5.38 -1.58
N LEU A 37 2.79 6.04 -1.19
CA LEU A 37 2.52 7.43 -1.56
C LEU A 37 2.94 8.36 -0.42
N ILE A 38 3.95 9.20 -0.65
CA ILE A 38 4.37 10.25 0.28
C ILE A 38 4.00 11.59 -0.33
N GLY A 39 2.82 12.10 0.04
CA GLY A 39 2.25 13.27 -0.64
C GLY A 39 2.06 12.98 -2.13
N PRO A 40 2.55 13.82 -3.05
CA PRO A 40 2.43 13.60 -4.50
C PRO A 40 3.53 12.68 -5.08
N PHE A 41 4.45 12.17 -4.26
CA PHE A 41 5.59 11.38 -4.72
C PHE A 41 5.33 9.88 -4.50
N PRO A 42 5.05 9.10 -5.56
CA PRO A 42 4.91 7.66 -5.45
C PRO A 42 6.29 6.96 -5.46
N ILE A 43 6.49 6.05 -4.52
CA ILE A 43 7.62 5.11 -4.48
C ILE A 43 7.06 3.73 -4.78
N LEU A 44 7.58 3.07 -5.81
CA LEU A 44 7.08 1.77 -6.26
C LEU A 44 8.21 0.73 -6.20
N VAL A 45 7.88 -0.46 -5.71
CA VAL A 45 8.74 -1.65 -5.73
C VAL A 45 7.95 -2.75 -6.41
N ALA A 46 8.50 -3.41 -7.41
CA ALA A 46 7.82 -4.46 -8.15
C ALA A 46 8.79 -5.63 -8.43
N SER A 47 8.26 -6.85 -8.40
CA SER A 47 9.03 -8.06 -8.72
C SER A 47 9.22 -8.29 -10.22
N ASP A 48 8.42 -7.63 -11.05
CA ASP A 48 8.32 -7.86 -12.49
C ASP A 48 7.77 -6.61 -13.20
N TYR A 49 7.94 -6.57 -14.51
CA TYR A 49 7.52 -5.44 -15.35
C TYR A 49 6.00 -5.28 -15.41
N GLY A 50 5.22 -6.36 -15.33
CA GLY A 50 3.76 -6.30 -15.39
C GLY A 50 3.18 -5.58 -14.17
N ILE A 51 3.62 -5.98 -12.97
CA ILE A 51 3.24 -5.31 -11.72
C ILE A 51 3.77 -3.88 -11.68
N ALA A 52 4.98 -3.61 -12.18
CA ALA A 52 5.50 -2.25 -12.23
C ALA A 52 4.58 -1.30 -13.01
N VAL A 53 4.15 -1.69 -14.22
CA VAL A 53 3.23 -0.89 -15.04
C VAL A 53 1.88 -0.71 -14.33
N PHE A 54 1.34 -1.79 -13.75
CA PHE A 54 0.10 -1.72 -12.99
C PHE A 54 0.18 -0.73 -11.82
N LEU A 55 1.24 -0.80 -11.01
CA LEU A 55 1.43 0.09 -9.86
C LEU A 55 1.63 1.55 -10.27
N ILE A 56 2.28 1.81 -11.42
CA ILE A 56 2.41 3.18 -11.96
C ILE A 56 1.03 3.74 -12.32
N LEU A 57 0.20 2.96 -13.04
CA LEU A 57 -1.16 3.37 -13.38
C LEU A 57 -2.02 3.59 -12.13
N LEU A 58 -1.90 2.70 -11.15
CA LEU A 58 -2.59 2.81 -9.87
C LEU A 58 -2.18 4.08 -9.11
N ALA A 59 -0.87 4.37 -9.06
CA ALA A 59 -0.34 5.59 -8.44
C ALA A 59 -0.90 6.85 -9.10
N PHE A 60 -0.91 6.89 -10.43
CA PHE A 60 -1.51 8.01 -11.17
C PHE A 60 -3.01 8.17 -10.88
N ALA A 61 -3.76 7.07 -10.86
CA ALA A 61 -5.19 7.11 -10.54
C ALA A 61 -5.44 7.66 -9.13
N LEU A 62 -4.67 7.20 -8.13
CA LEU A 62 -4.76 7.67 -6.75
C LEU A 62 -4.41 9.16 -6.63
N LEU A 63 -3.37 9.62 -7.33
CA LEU A 63 -2.99 11.03 -7.35
C LEU A 63 -4.06 11.90 -8.00
N LEU A 64 -4.67 11.46 -9.10
CA LEU A 64 -5.78 12.16 -9.74
C LEU A 64 -6.98 12.26 -8.80
N ILE A 65 -7.35 11.17 -8.14
CA ILE A 65 -8.43 11.16 -7.14
C ILE A 65 -8.14 12.16 -6.03
N LEU A 66 -6.95 12.10 -5.44
CA LEU A 66 -6.52 13.04 -4.38
C LEU A 66 -6.62 14.50 -4.86
N GLN A 67 -6.23 14.76 -6.10
CA GLN A 67 -6.22 16.09 -6.69
C GLN A 67 -7.65 16.61 -6.97
N ILE A 68 -8.57 15.74 -7.41
CA ILE A 68 -9.99 16.05 -7.57
C ILE A 68 -10.61 16.39 -6.21
N PHE A 69 -10.38 15.56 -5.19
CA PHE A 69 -10.86 15.82 -3.83
C PHE A 69 -10.31 17.13 -3.26
N ARG A 70 -9.06 17.48 -3.57
CA ARG A 70 -8.47 18.76 -3.17
C ARG A 70 -9.14 19.95 -3.85
N TRP A 71 -9.58 19.81 -5.10
CA TRP A 71 -10.26 20.87 -5.86
C TRP A 71 -11.73 21.05 -5.49
N LEU A 72 -12.40 19.99 -5.05
CA LEU A 72 -13.80 20.01 -4.63
C LEU A 72 -14.00 20.59 -3.21
N ARG A 73 -12.93 20.75 -2.44
CA ARG A 73 -12.93 21.31 -1.09
C ARG A 73 -12.60 22.79 -1.12
#